data_AF-A0A967NA13-F1
#
_entry.id   AF-A0A967NA13-F1
#
_cell.length_a   1.000
_cell.length_b   1.000
_cell.length_c   1.000
_cell.angle_alpha   90.00
_cell.angle_beta   90.00
_cell.angle_gamma   90.00
#
_symmetry.space_group_name_H-M   'P 1'
#
loop_
_entity.id
_entity.type
_entity.pdbx_description
1 polymer ?
#
loop_
_entity_poly.entity_id
_entity_poly.type
_entity_poly.pdbx_seq_one_letter_code
_entity_poly.pdbx_strand_id
1 'polypeptide(L)'
;MVLHEVEREVALYDAGGEERARVRFRKEGPLRVVEPRDAAWRDGTFYLADRGGRRIKMLRADGTDGGEIDLPFAPERVAVTEAGIAIVPLVLGVGENELLYLWRDGELRPGGVPVARVGDWRLAAMANQASLVPFPDGRLVVAHQFIVPGAHVVAPGGGVSGLALPLPDGLRGAFGRLPRPPFTEEELQ
;
A
#
# COMPACT_ATOMS: atom_id res chain seq x y z
N MET A 1 -8.74 4.38 -11.32
CA MET A 1 -8.98 2.94 -11.12
C MET A 1 -9.82 2.76 -9.87
N VAL A 2 -10.76 1.82 -9.90
CA VAL A 2 -11.72 1.60 -8.81
C VAL A 2 -11.78 0.11 -8.53
N LEU A 3 -11.68 -0.25 -7.25
CA LEU A 3 -11.84 -1.61 -6.74
C LEU A 3 -13.17 -1.68 -5.99
N HIS A 4 -14.06 -2.54 -6.48
CA HIS A 4 -15.39 -2.76 -5.92
C HIS A 4 -15.41 -4.09 -5.17
N GLU A 5 -15.25 -4.05 -3.85
CA GLU A 5 -15.16 -5.27 -3.02
C GLU A 5 -16.47 -6.07 -3.03
N VAL A 6 -17.63 -5.39 -3.01
CA VAL A 6 -18.97 -6.01 -2.91
C VAL A 6 -19.36 -6.67 -4.24
N GLU A 7 -19.22 -5.93 -5.33
CA GLU A 7 -19.49 -6.40 -6.70
C GLU A 7 -18.39 -7.35 -7.21
N ARG A 8 -17.26 -7.40 -6.49
CA ARG A 8 -16.08 -8.21 -6.79
C ARG A 8 -15.53 -7.94 -8.18
N GLU A 9 -15.31 -6.66 -8.45
CA GLU A 9 -14.73 -6.22 -9.71
C GLU A 9 -13.68 -5.14 -9.51
N VAL A 10 -12.79 -5.04 -10.48
CA VAL A 10 -11.82 -3.95 -10.59
C VAL A 10 -11.94 -3.34 -11.98
N ALA A 11 -11.95 -2.01 -12.03
CA ALA A 11 -12.11 -1.26 -13.26
C ALA A 11 -11.05 -0.15 -13.39
N LEU A 12 -10.53 0.01 -14.59
CA LEU A 12 -9.66 1.10 -14.97
C LEU A 12 -10.46 2.13 -15.76
N TYR A 13 -10.33 3.39 -15.37
CA TYR A 13 -10.90 4.54 -16.06
C TYR A 13 -9.76 5.48 -16.45
N ASP A 14 -9.92 6.18 -17.56
CA ASP A 14 -9.02 7.28 -17.91
C ASP A 14 -9.36 8.57 -17.15
N ALA A 15 -8.65 9.66 -17.49
CA ALA A 15 -8.86 10.98 -16.88
C ALA A 15 -10.21 11.62 -17.24
N GLY A 16 -10.84 11.21 -18.36
CA GLY A 16 -12.18 11.63 -18.75
C GLY A 16 -13.29 10.84 -18.07
N GLY A 17 -12.95 9.78 -17.34
CA GLY A 17 -13.90 8.88 -16.69
C GLY A 17 -14.42 7.78 -17.62
N GLU A 18 -13.85 7.61 -18.81
CA GLU A 18 -14.22 6.50 -19.69
C GLU A 18 -13.57 5.19 -19.22
N GLU A 19 -14.35 4.11 -19.22
CA GLU A 19 -13.87 2.78 -18.85
C GLU A 19 -12.90 2.26 -19.91
N ARG A 20 -11.71 1.86 -19.47
CA ARG A 20 -10.65 1.29 -20.31
C ARG A 20 -10.53 -0.23 -20.17
N ALA A 21 -10.82 -0.76 -18.98
CA ALA A 21 -10.80 -2.20 -18.71
C ALA A 21 -11.61 -2.50 -17.45
N ARG A 22 -12.16 -3.72 -17.38
CA ARG A 22 -12.87 -4.23 -16.21
C ARG A 22 -12.71 -5.74 -16.10
N VAL A 23 -12.47 -6.23 -14.90
CA VAL A 23 -12.42 -7.67 -14.61
C VAL A 23 -13.20 -7.97 -13.34
N ARG A 24 -13.98 -9.06 -13.39
CA ARG A 24 -14.66 -9.63 -12.21
C ARG A 24 -13.83 -10.75 -11.60
N PHE A 25 -13.81 -10.82 -10.28
CA PHE A 25 -13.15 -11.87 -9.51
C PHE A 25 -14.15 -12.58 -8.59
N ARG A 26 -13.76 -13.74 -8.05
CA ARG A 26 -14.67 -14.63 -7.30
C ARG A 26 -14.07 -15.06 -5.97
N LYS A 27 -14.86 -15.70 -5.11
CA LYS A 27 -14.35 -16.26 -3.84
C LYS A 27 -13.60 -17.58 -4.04
N GLU A 28 -13.77 -18.20 -5.21
CA GLU A 28 -13.30 -19.53 -5.56
C GLU A 28 -12.87 -19.59 -7.03
N GLY A 29 -12.10 -20.62 -7.39
CA GLY A 29 -11.60 -20.87 -8.74
C GLY A 29 -10.35 -20.07 -9.12
N PRO A 30 -9.97 -20.06 -10.42
CA PRO A 30 -8.73 -19.43 -10.88
C PRO A 30 -8.69 -17.92 -10.62
N LEU A 31 -9.83 -17.21 -10.73
CA LEU A 31 -9.93 -15.78 -10.47
C LEU A 31 -10.23 -15.46 -8.98
N ARG A 32 -9.81 -16.35 -8.07
CA ARG A 32 -10.09 -16.21 -6.64
C ARG A 32 -9.31 -15.04 -6.04
N VAL A 33 -10.03 -14.18 -5.33
CA VAL A 33 -9.48 -13.11 -4.49
C VAL A 33 -10.26 -13.12 -3.18
N VAL A 34 -9.64 -13.43 -2.05
CA VAL A 34 -10.38 -13.62 -0.79
C VAL A 34 -10.87 -12.29 -0.24
N GLU A 35 -9.94 -11.36 -0.06
CA GLU A 35 -10.17 -10.05 0.54
C GLU A 35 -9.30 -9.02 -0.17
N PRO A 36 -9.80 -8.40 -1.24
CA PRO A 36 -9.05 -7.40 -2.00
C PRO A 36 -8.92 -6.11 -1.17
N ARG A 37 -7.72 -5.50 -1.14
CA ARG A 37 -7.47 -4.25 -0.38
C ARG A 37 -7.03 -3.08 -1.24
N ASP A 38 -6.30 -3.39 -2.30
CA ASP A 38 -5.80 -2.41 -3.24
C ASP A 38 -5.60 -3.08 -4.59
N ALA A 39 -5.48 -2.26 -5.63
CA ALA A 39 -5.17 -2.73 -6.96
C ALA A 39 -4.10 -1.84 -7.61
N ALA A 40 -3.45 -2.38 -8.63
CA ALA A 40 -2.60 -1.64 -9.55
C ALA A 40 -2.81 -2.19 -10.96
N TRP A 41 -2.45 -1.39 -11.97
CA TRP A 41 -2.61 -1.77 -13.37
C TRP A 41 -1.30 -1.58 -14.12
N ARG A 42 -0.96 -2.55 -14.97
CA ARG A 42 0.10 -2.43 -15.97
C ARG A 42 -0.13 -3.41 -17.11
N ASP A 43 0.09 -2.96 -18.34
CA ASP A 43 0.18 -3.79 -19.55
C ASP A 43 -0.94 -4.84 -19.68
N GLY A 44 -2.20 -4.42 -19.47
CA GLY A 44 -3.35 -5.31 -19.60
C GLY A 44 -3.65 -6.18 -18.38
N THR A 45 -2.93 -6.01 -17.27
CA THR A 45 -3.05 -6.83 -16.07
C THR A 45 -3.38 -5.97 -14.85
N PHE A 46 -4.39 -6.40 -14.10
CA PHE A 46 -4.67 -5.94 -12.75
C PHE A 46 -3.87 -6.76 -11.74
N TYR A 47 -3.23 -6.09 -10.80
CA TYR A 47 -2.50 -6.66 -9.67
C TYR A 47 -3.27 -6.32 -8.40
N LEU A 48 -3.87 -7.30 -7.76
CA LEU A 48 -4.72 -7.09 -6.59
C LEU A 48 -4.00 -7.56 -5.33
N ALA A 49 -3.94 -6.69 -4.33
CA ALA A 49 -3.53 -7.06 -2.98
C ALA A 49 -4.67 -7.89 -2.35
N ASP A 50 -4.55 -9.22 -2.40
CA ASP A 50 -5.46 -10.17 -1.76
C ASP A 50 -4.98 -10.43 -0.33
N ARG A 51 -5.46 -9.61 0.62
CA ARG A 51 -5.05 -9.68 2.02
C ARG A 51 -5.35 -11.03 2.65
N GLY A 52 -6.56 -11.52 2.47
CA GLY A 52 -7.03 -12.80 3.00
C GLY A 52 -6.33 -14.00 2.35
N GLY A 53 -5.86 -13.84 1.10
CA GLY A 53 -5.06 -14.84 0.39
C GLY A 53 -3.55 -14.73 0.63
N ARG A 54 -3.07 -13.66 1.30
CA ARG A 54 -1.64 -13.34 1.47
C ARG A 54 -0.85 -13.40 0.16
N ARG A 55 -1.36 -12.75 -0.87
CA ARG A 55 -0.76 -12.77 -2.22
C ARG A 55 -1.09 -11.53 -3.03
N ILE A 56 -0.31 -11.30 -4.09
CA ILE A 56 -0.75 -10.45 -5.19
C ILE A 56 -1.40 -11.34 -6.25
N LYS A 57 -2.69 -11.14 -6.52
CA LYS A 57 -3.39 -11.86 -7.58
C LYS A 57 -3.30 -11.06 -8.88
N MET A 58 -2.91 -11.73 -9.97
CA MET A 58 -2.83 -11.13 -11.30
C MET A 58 -4.03 -11.54 -12.13
N LEU A 59 -4.81 -10.56 -12.60
CA LEU A 59 -5.99 -10.80 -13.42
C LEU A 59 -5.84 -10.04 -14.74
N ARG A 60 -5.85 -10.75 -15.87
CA ARG A 60 -5.76 -10.13 -17.18
C ARG A 60 -7.08 -9.46 -17.55
N ALA A 61 -7.01 -8.38 -18.31
CA ALA A 61 -8.16 -7.59 -18.75
C ALA A 61 -9.15 -8.38 -19.62
N ASP A 62 -8.69 -9.45 -20.26
CA ASP A 62 -9.54 -10.40 -21.00
C ASP A 62 -10.32 -11.36 -20.09
N GLY A 63 -10.17 -11.24 -18.77
CA GLY A 63 -10.82 -12.09 -17.77
C GLY A 63 -10.10 -13.40 -17.47
N THR A 64 -8.87 -13.60 -17.95
CA THR A 64 -8.07 -14.80 -17.67
C THR A 64 -7.18 -14.65 -16.44
N ASP A 65 -6.82 -15.78 -15.84
CA ASP A 65 -5.89 -15.82 -14.71
C ASP A 65 -4.46 -15.52 -15.18
N GLY A 66 -3.87 -14.48 -14.60
CA GLY A 66 -2.48 -14.07 -14.82
C GLY A 66 -1.48 -14.77 -13.89
N GLY A 67 -1.97 -15.52 -12.89
CA GLY A 67 -1.17 -16.15 -11.84
C GLY A 67 -1.20 -15.35 -10.54
N GLU A 68 -0.28 -15.67 -9.64
CA GLU A 68 -0.18 -15.03 -8.33
C GLU A 68 1.24 -15.01 -7.81
N ILE A 69 1.49 -14.11 -6.85
CA ILE A 69 2.73 -14.02 -6.09
C ILE A 69 2.37 -14.27 -4.63
N ASP A 70 2.82 -15.40 -4.09
CA ASP A 70 2.65 -15.72 -2.67
C ASP A 70 3.53 -14.80 -1.82
N LEU A 71 2.95 -14.30 -0.71
CA LEU A 71 3.62 -13.37 0.18
C LEU A 71 3.72 -13.94 1.60
N PRO A 72 4.84 -13.68 2.29
CA PRO A 72 5.00 -14.06 3.68
C PRO A 72 4.19 -13.16 4.64
N PHE A 73 3.39 -12.21 4.13
CA PHE A 73 2.58 -11.27 4.90
C PHE A 73 1.26 -10.97 4.17
N ALA A 74 0.33 -10.30 4.85
CA ALA A 74 -0.92 -9.85 4.24
C ALA A 74 -0.66 -8.52 3.51
N PRO A 75 -0.83 -8.43 2.17
CA PRO A 75 -0.62 -7.17 1.46
C PRO A 75 -1.77 -6.19 1.73
N GLU A 76 -1.44 -4.92 1.97
CA GLU A 76 -2.42 -3.85 2.16
C GLU A 76 -2.42 -2.88 0.97
N ARG A 77 -1.25 -2.58 0.38
CA ARG A 77 -1.14 -1.70 -0.81
C ARG A 77 -0.26 -2.33 -1.86
N VAL A 78 -0.54 -1.99 -3.12
CA VAL A 78 0.26 -2.42 -4.27
C VAL A 78 0.40 -1.30 -5.28
N ALA A 79 1.59 -1.16 -5.85
CA ALA A 79 1.85 -0.31 -7.00
C ALA A 79 2.73 -1.07 -7.99
N VAL A 80 2.56 -0.80 -9.28
CA VAL A 80 3.43 -1.35 -10.31
C VAL A 80 4.26 -0.22 -10.89
N THR A 81 5.56 -0.47 -11.04
CA THR A 81 6.55 0.46 -11.57
C THR A 81 7.38 -0.25 -12.63
N GLU A 82 8.17 0.50 -13.41
CA GLU A 82 9.16 -0.09 -14.31
C GLU A 82 10.15 -1.03 -13.59
N ALA A 83 10.45 -0.76 -12.32
CA ALA A 83 11.38 -1.56 -11.51
C ALA A 83 10.76 -2.85 -10.94
N GLY A 84 9.45 -3.04 -11.06
CA GLY A 84 8.73 -4.20 -10.52
C GLY A 84 7.47 -3.81 -9.74
N ILE A 85 7.02 -4.72 -8.89
CA ILE A 85 5.81 -4.55 -8.09
C ILE A 85 6.21 -4.13 -6.68
N ALA A 86 5.73 -2.97 -6.24
CA ALA A 86 5.93 -2.45 -4.91
C ALA A 86 4.74 -2.85 -4.02
N ILE A 87 5.03 -3.39 -2.85
CA ILE A 87 4.02 -3.99 -1.97
C ILE A 87 4.25 -3.47 -0.54
N VAL A 88 3.18 -2.98 0.08
CA VAL A 88 3.16 -2.62 1.50
C VAL A 88 2.37 -3.68 2.27
N PRO A 89 2.95 -4.29 3.32
CA PRO A 89 2.22 -5.23 4.17
C PRO A 89 1.25 -4.49 5.11
N LEU A 90 0.23 -5.20 5.57
CA LEU A 90 -0.49 -4.83 6.78
C LEU A 90 0.43 -5.07 7.99
N VAL A 91 0.76 -4.02 8.72
CA VAL A 91 1.61 -4.09 9.92
C VAL A 91 0.75 -3.95 11.17
N LEU A 92 0.56 -5.04 11.91
CA LEU A 92 -0.20 -5.04 13.17
C LEU A 92 0.69 -5.10 14.41
N GLY A 93 2.02 -5.16 14.28
CA GLY A 93 2.89 -5.31 15.44
C GLY A 93 4.36 -5.51 15.07
N VAL A 94 5.05 -6.38 15.81
CA VAL A 94 6.52 -6.57 15.74
C VAL A 94 7.01 -7.60 14.71
N GLY A 95 6.14 -8.08 13.82
CA GLY A 95 6.50 -9.13 12.85
C GLY A 95 7.27 -8.61 11.64
N GLU A 96 6.86 -7.48 11.10
CA GLU A 96 7.46 -6.86 9.93
C GLU A 96 8.54 -5.86 10.35
N ASN A 97 9.69 -5.88 9.67
CA ASN A 97 10.73 -4.85 9.83
C ASN A 97 10.71 -3.82 8.70
N GLU A 98 10.10 -4.18 7.57
CA GLU A 98 10.05 -3.41 6.35
C GLU A 98 8.61 -3.07 6.02
N LEU A 99 8.38 -1.79 5.73
CA LEU A 99 7.11 -1.26 5.26
C LEU A 99 6.97 -1.37 3.74
N LEU A 100 8.09 -1.54 3.03
CA LEU A 100 8.10 -1.69 1.58
C LEU A 100 8.83 -2.97 1.20
N TYR A 101 8.20 -3.75 0.33
CA TYR A 101 8.84 -4.84 -0.39
C TYR A 101 8.73 -4.60 -1.89
N LEU A 102 9.75 -5.04 -2.62
CA LEU A 102 9.81 -4.99 -4.07
C LEU A 102 9.86 -6.43 -4.59
N TRP A 103 8.91 -6.77 -5.48
CA TRP A 103 8.95 -8.01 -6.22
C TRP A 103 9.46 -7.76 -7.63
N ARG A 104 10.53 -8.46 -8.01
CA ARG A 104 11.18 -8.35 -9.32
C ARG A 104 11.88 -9.67 -9.66
N ASP A 105 11.81 -10.09 -10.91
CA ASP A 105 12.53 -11.26 -11.42
C ASP A 105 12.26 -12.54 -10.60
N GLY A 106 11.02 -12.69 -10.09
CA GLY A 106 10.60 -13.82 -9.27
C GLY A 106 10.96 -13.74 -7.78
N GLU A 107 11.66 -12.70 -7.35
CA GLU A 107 12.12 -12.54 -5.97
C GLU A 107 11.45 -11.37 -5.25
N LEU A 108 11.11 -11.58 -3.98
CA LEU A 108 10.64 -10.55 -3.07
C LEU A 108 11.81 -10.06 -2.21
N ARG A 109 12.08 -8.74 -2.23
CA ARG A 109 13.18 -8.13 -1.48
C ARG A 109 12.70 -6.93 -0.65
N PRO A 110 13.33 -6.66 0.51
CA PRO A 110 13.15 -5.40 1.23
C PRO A 110 13.37 -4.18 0.33
N GLY A 111 12.48 -3.19 0.44
CA GLY A 111 12.56 -1.91 -0.25
C GLY A 111 13.34 -0.84 0.51
N GLY A 112 13.79 -1.13 1.73
CA GLY A 112 14.60 -0.22 2.56
C GLY A 112 13.79 0.87 3.27
N VAL A 113 12.47 0.69 3.37
CA VAL A 113 11.59 1.59 4.13
C VAL A 113 11.22 0.88 5.42
N PRO A 114 11.71 1.32 6.59
CA PRO A 114 11.45 0.65 7.84
C PRO A 114 10.00 0.86 8.31
N VAL A 115 9.46 -0.09 9.06
CA VAL A 115 8.21 0.12 9.81
C VAL A 115 8.41 1.12 10.96
N ALA A 116 7.39 1.92 11.21
CA ALA A 116 7.29 2.70 12.44
C ALA A 116 6.92 1.76 13.60
N ARG A 117 7.81 1.66 14.59
CA ARG A 117 7.62 0.78 15.76
C ARG A 117 6.83 1.50 16.84
N VAL A 118 5.63 0.99 17.12
CA VAL A 118 4.76 1.47 18.19
C VAL A 118 4.31 0.25 19.00
N GLY A 119 4.27 0.36 20.33
CA GLY A 119 3.99 -0.78 21.21
C GLY A 119 2.53 -1.27 21.20
N ASP A 120 1.60 -0.42 20.78
CA ASP A 120 0.18 -0.77 20.62
C ASP A 120 -0.12 -1.17 19.16
N TRP A 121 -0.82 -2.29 18.97
CA TRP A 121 -1.09 -2.85 17.64
C TRP A 121 -2.00 -1.97 16.77
N ARG A 122 -2.94 -1.23 17.37
CA ARG A 122 -3.82 -0.32 16.62
C ARG A 122 -3.04 0.90 16.15
N LEU A 123 -2.21 1.45 17.04
CA LEU A 123 -1.31 2.54 16.68
C LEU A 123 -0.26 2.08 15.66
N ALA A 124 0.24 0.85 15.75
CA ALA A 124 1.15 0.29 14.74
C ALA A 124 0.47 0.22 13.36
N ALA A 125 -0.78 -0.26 13.30
CA ALA A 125 -1.56 -0.30 12.06
C ALA A 125 -1.72 1.11 11.45
N MET A 126 -2.14 2.09 12.26
CA MET A 126 -2.31 3.47 11.79
C MET A 126 -0.99 4.15 11.42
N ALA A 127 0.08 3.90 12.17
CA ALA A 127 1.40 4.48 11.92
C ALA A 127 2.04 3.94 10.64
N ASN A 128 1.73 2.70 10.26
CA ASN A 128 2.28 2.04 9.08
C ASN A 128 1.29 1.99 7.92
N GLN A 129 0.09 2.54 8.04
CA GLN A 129 -0.77 2.71 6.87
C GLN A 129 -0.11 3.72 5.92
N ALA A 130 0.26 3.24 4.73
CA ALA A 130 1.01 4.03 3.75
C ALA A 130 0.24 4.17 2.43
N SER A 131 0.52 5.25 1.69
CA SER A 131 0.20 5.41 0.27
C SER A 131 1.43 5.13 -0.57
N LEU A 132 1.22 4.50 -1.73
CA LEU A 132 2.23 4.33 -2.76
C LEU A 132 1.92 5.25 -3.94
N VAL A 133 2.89 6.05 -4.37
CA VAL A 133 2.76 6.95 -5.52
C VAL A 133 3.95 6.74 -6.47
N PRO A 134 3.77 5.99 -7.56
CA PRO A 134 4.80 5.82 -8.57
C PRO A 134 4.91 7.07 -9.46
N PHE A 135 6.13 7.40 -9.89
CA PHE A 135 6.44 8.50 -10.79
C PHE A 135 6.94 8.00 -12.15
N PRO A 136 6.74 8.76 -13.24
CA PRO A 136 7.21 8.37 -14.58
C PRO A 136 8.72 8.16 -14.70
N ASP A 137 9.50 8.80 -13.84
CA ASP A 137 10.97 8.63 -13.79
C ASP A 137 11.40 7.38 -13.00
N GLY A 138 10.45 6.53 -12.60
CA GLY A 138 10.66 5.30 -11.86
C GLY A 138 10.81 5.51 -10.35
N ARG A 139 10.75 6.74 -9.84
CA ARG A 139 10.71 6.95 -8.38
C ARG A 139 9.38 6.44 -7.82
N LEU A 140 9.43 6.03 -6.56
CA LEU A 140 8.27 5.66 -5.78
C LEU A 140 8.26 6.48 -4.49
N VAL A 141 7.13 7.11 -4.17
CA VAL A 141 6.93 7.76 -2.87
C VAL A 141 6.06 6.86 -2.00
N VAL A 142 6.56 6.54 -0.81
CA VAL A 142 5.86 5.81 0.26
C VAL A 142 5.53 6.80 1.37
N ALA A 143 4.29 7.24 1.45
CA ALA A 143 3.86 8.25 2.41
C ALA A 143 3.01 7.63 3.52
N HIS A 144 3.40 7.81 4.78
CA HIS A 144 2.57 7.41 5.91
C HIS A 144 1.32 8.30 6.00
N GLN A 145 0.16 7.72 6.33
CA GLN A 145 -1.12 8.40 6.21
C GLN A 145 -1.59 9.13 7.48
N PHE A 146 -1.25 8.64 8.68
CA PHE A 146 -1.86 9.14 9.92
C PHE A 146 -0.86 9.66 10.96
N ILE A 147 -0.06 8.77 11.55
CA ILE A 147 0.67 9.10 12.80
C ILE A 147 2.09 9.57 12.53
N VAL A 148 2.69 9.14 11.43
CA VAL A 148 4.07 9.46 11.08
C VAL A 148 4.07 10.57 10.02
N PRO A 149 4.47 11.80 10.35
CA PRO A 149 4.54 12.89 9.38
C PRO A 149 5.80 12.72 8.54
N GLY A 150 5.74 11.83 7.56
CA GLY A 150 6.89 11.51 6.73
C GLY A 150 6.53 10.69 5.52
N ALA A 151 7.34 10.86 4.49
CA ALA A 151 7.36 9.98 3.34
C ALA A 151 8.79 9.51 3.07
N HIS A 152 8.91 8.45 2.30
CA HIS A 152 10.17 7.96 1.79
C HIS A 152 10.11 8.03 0.27
N VAL A 153 11.17 8.56 -0.33
CA VAL A 153 11.38 8.52 -1.78
C VAL A 153 12.33 7.36 -2.05
N VAL A 154 11.87 6.41 -2.85
CA VAL A 154 12.67 5.28 -3.31
C VAL A 154 13.08 5.55 -4.75
N ALA A 155 14.38 5.60 -4.99
CA ALA A 155 14.95 5.80 -6.30
C ALA A 155 14.85 4.52 -7.16
N PRO A 156 14.81 4.62 -8.49
CA PRO A 156 14.74 3.47 -9.40
C PRO A 156 15.85 2.42 -9.18
N GLY A 157 17.00 2.84 -8.63
CA GLY A 157 18.15 1.99 -8.34
C GLY A 157 18.24 1.46 -6.89
N GLY A 158 17.22 1.65 -6.06
CA GLY A 158 17.16 1.08 -4.70
C GLY A 158 17.69 1.97 -3.56
N GLY A 159 17.95 3.25 -3.80
CA GLY A 159 18.25 4.23 -2.74
C GLY A 159 16.98 4.76 -2.09
N VAL A 160 16.97 4.91 -0.76
CA VAL A 160 15.83 5.46 0.00
C VAL A 160 16.24 6.74 0.71
N SER A 161 15.44 7.79 0.56
CA SER A 161 15.61 9.05 1.29
C SER A 161 14.31 9.48 1.96
N GLY A 162 14.40 9.91 3.21
CA GLY A 162 13.27 10.50 3.92
C GLY A 162 12.90 11.87 3.36
N LEU A 163 11.60 12.15 3.30
CA LEU A 163 11.00 13.41 2.90
C LEU A 163 10.04 13.86 4.01
N ALA A 164 10.29 15.05 4.57
CA ALA A 164 9.31 15.68 5.44
C ALA A 164 8.09 16.08 4.61
N LEU A 165 6.90 15.63 4.99
CA LEU A 165 5.68 16.06 4.34
C LEU A 165 5.35 17.50 4.78
N PRO A 166 4.99 18.40 3.86
CA PRO A 166 4.57 19.74 4.22
C PRO A 166 3.27 19.63 5.03
N LEU A 167 3.39 19.91 6.34
CA LEU A 167 2.22 20.02 7.19
C LEU A 167 1.49 21.34 6.89
N PRO A 168 0.15 21.35 6.88
CA PRO A 168 -0.64 22.58 6.86
C PRO A 168 -0.14 23.56 7.92
N ASP A 169 -0.16 24.85 7.59
CA ASP A 169 0.21 25.91 8.53
C ASP A 169 -0.68 25.79 9.78
N GLY A 170 -0.06 25.73 10.97
CA GLY A 170 -0.73 25.47 12.26
C GLY A 170 -0.49 24.07 12.85
N LEU A 171 -0.09 23.08 12.04
CA LEU A 171 0.27 21.74 12.54
C LEU A 171 1.78 21.56 12.77
N ARG A 172 2.60 22.49 12.27
CA ARG A 172 4.05 22.54 12.54
C ARG A 172 4.29 22.75 14.05
N GLY A 173 4.72 21.70 14.74
CA GLY A 173 5.03 21.72 16.18
C GLY A 173 3.99 21.05 17.09
N ALA A 174 2.82 20.66 16.56
CA ALA A 174 1.79 19.92 17.31
C ALA A 174 1.97 18.40 17.18
N PHE A 175 2.48 17.92 16.05
CA PHE A 175 2.76 16.50 15.83
C PHE A 175 4.01 16.06 16.62
N GLY A 176 3.85 15.11 17.54
CA GLY A 176 4.91 14.60 18.41
C GLY A 176 4.84 15.07 19.87
N ARG A 177 3.96 16.02 20.21
CA ARG A 177 3.52 16.19 21.60
C ARG A 177 2.51 15.09 21.88
N LEU A 178 3.00 13.92 22.31
CA LEU A 178 2.21 13.11 23.22
C LEU A 178 2.05 13.97 24.48
N PRO A 179 0.83 14.41 24.83
CA PRO A 179 0.61 15.08 26.08
C PRO A 179 1.15 14.14 27.18
N ARG A 180 1.99 14.63 28.10
CA ARG A 180 2.45 13.80 29.23
C ARG A 180 1.40 13.95 30.33
N PRO A 181 0.84 12.85 30.87
CA PRO A 181 -0.15 12.94 31.93
C PRO A 181 0.43 13.63 33.18
N PRO A 182 -0.45 14.18 34.03
CA PRO A 182 -1.93 14.14 33.94
C PRO A 182 -2.53 15.30 33.11
N PHE A 183 -3.65 15.04 32.42
CA PHE A 183 -4.48 16.08 31.75
C PHE A 183 -5.60 16.53 32.66
N THR A 184 -6.06 17.77 32.46
CA THR A 184 -7.30 18.28 33.06
C THR A 184 -8.51 17.91 32.20
N GLU A 185 -9.72 17.88 32.78
CA GLU A 185 -10.97 17.59 32.05
C GLU A 185 -11.25 18.60 30.92
N GLU A 186 -10.76 19.83 31.05
CA GLU A 186 -10.87 20.89 30.04
C GLU A 186 -10.00 20.62 28.81
N GLU A 187 -8.92 19.83 28.94
CA GLU A 187 -8.05 19.43 27.83
C GLU A 187 -8.59 18.20 27.07
N LEU A 188 -9.67 17.57 27.57
CA LEU A 188 -10.28 16.36 27.03
C LEU A 188 -11.62 16.60 26.31
N GLN A 189 -12.16 17.81 26.33
CA GLN A 189 -13.41 18.21 25.66
C GLN A 189 -13.13 18.92 24.33
#